data_AF-A0A9P6QBE7-F1
#
_entry.id   AF-A0A9P6QBE7-F1
#
_cell.length_a   1.000
_cell.length_b   1.000
_cell.length_c   1.000
_cell.angle_alpha   90.00
_cell.angle_beta   90.00
_cell.angle_gamma   90.00
#
_symmetry.space_group_name_H-M   'P 1'
#
loop_
_entity.id
_entity.type
_entity.pdbx_description
1 polymer ?
#
loop_
_entity_poly.entity_id
_entity_poly.type
_entity_poly.pdbx_seq_one_letter_code
_entity_poly.pdbx_strand_id
1 'polypeptide(L)'
;MSGPPNAGSSSKDAKDATKPNNDNNENAAITTPALTAEAFERQLANAPADLQVQLRALLQQLSMNPEAASKAAPKPMEDHKFWKTQPVVSHDEVVEDEGAIEPDVPHDEIRKTPYPLPKEFEWSLIDVQDGKELKELYELLTLNYVEDDDAMFRFDYSPEFLRWALMPPGWKKTWHIGVRVASNKKLVAFISGIPQDLRVHSTVKRMVEINFLCVHKKLRSKRLAPVLIKEVTRRTHLEGIFQAVFTAGIVLPKPISTCQYFHRSLNPKKLVETGFSRLGRNMTLARLVKLYKLPAQTATPGLRPMEEKDVGQVARLLNTYLANCEFAPHFEEEDVRHWLISRPGVVWGYVVEDEKTKAITDFFSFYSLPSSVIGNKQHSTLNAAYSFYYAVHTDYEALDTISDAAEREQARQEQIKERLQGLMQDAMIMAKHHEMDVFNALNLLDNALFTEELKFGPGDGRLHFYLYNWRCRDVPSSKVGLVML
;
A
#
# COMPACT_ATOMS: atom_id res chain seq x y z
N MET A 1 57.09 -18.35 -22.97
CA MET A 1 57.41 -19.16 -24.16
C MET A 1 56.12 -19.88 -24.56
N SER A 2 55.61 -19.88 -25.79
CA SER A 2 55.91 -19.07 -26.99
C SER A 2 54.88 -19.44 -28.07
N GLY A 3 54.28 -18.45 -28.75
CA GLY A 3 53.67 -18.66 -30.08
C GLY A 3 54.62 -18.12 -31.18
N PRO A 4 54.13 -17.68 -32.36
CA PRO A 4 52.81 -17.87 -32.99
C PRO A 4 52.92 -18.87 -34.18
N PRO A 5 53.07 -18.56 -35.51
CA PRO A 5 52.91 -17.34 -36.32
C PRO A 5 51.94 -17.42 -37.54
N ASN A 6 51.31 -16.27 -37.88
CA ASN A 6 51.16 -15.63 -39.22
C ASN A 6 50.65 -16.41 -40.48
N ALA A 7 50.16 -15.78 -41.57
CA ALA A 7 49.60 -14.45 -41.95
C ALA A 7 48.90 -14.65 -43.34
N GLY A 8 48.03 -13.81 -43.92
CA GLY A 8 48.09 -12.38 -44.30
C GLY A 8 47.06 -12.14 -45.45
N SER A 9 46.42 -10.95 -45.59
CA SER A 9 46.64 -9.94 -46.66
C SER A 9 46.48 -10.40 -48.13
N SER A 10 45.87 -9.71 -49.11
CA SER A 10 45.20 -8.37 -49.18
C SER A 10 44.58 -8.08 -50.58
N SER A 11 43.41 -7.41 -50.60
CA SER A 11 43.02 -6.20 -51.39
C SER A 11 42.85 -6.11 -52.95
N LYS A 12 41.87 -5.24 -53.32
CA LYS A 12 41.68 -4.37 -54.54
C LYS A 12 40.83 -4.80 -55.77
N ASP A 13 39.81 -3.96 -56.05
CA ASP A 13 39.43 -3.24 -57.30
C ASP A 13 39.22 -3.99 -58.66
N ALA A 14 38.32 -3.64 -59.60
CA ALA A 14 37.07 -2.82 -59.66
C ALA A 14 36.42 -2.91 -61.09
N LYS A 15 35.15 -2.46 -61.27
CA LYS A 15 34.42 -2.12 -62.54
C LYS A 15 33.97 -3.26 -63.49
N ASP A 16 32.94 -3.14 -64.36
CA ASP A 16 31.68 -2.35 -64.41
C ASP A 16 30.76 -2.87 -65.57
N ALA A 17 29.47 -2.49 -65.58
CA ALA A 17 28.51 -2.43 -66.69
C ALA A 17 27.94 -3.72 -67.38
N THR A 18 26.66 -4.03 -67.14
CA THR A 18 25.51 -3.75 -68.06
C THR A 18 24.17 -4.38 -67.58
N LYS A 19 23.03 -3.76 -67.91
CA LYS A 19 21.64 -4.18 -67.62
C LYS A 19 20.93 -4.61 -68.93
N PRO A 20 19.91 -5.49 -68.90
CA PRO A 20 18.53 -4.99 -68.82
C PRO A 20 17.55 -5.83 -67.94
N ASN A 21 16.34 -5.30 -67.80
CA ASN A 21 15.12 -5.81 -67.12
C ASN A 21 14.77 -7.31 -67.37
N ASN A 22 13.94 -8.00 -66.56
CA ASN A 22 12.67 -7.52 -65.99
C ASN A 22 12.15 -8.29 -64.74
N ASP A 23 11.36 -7.58 -63.92
CA ASP A 23 10.25 -7.99 -63.02
C ASP A 23 10.38 -8.90 -61.77
N ASN A 24 9.89 -8.30 -60.66
CA ASN A 24 9.10 -8.86 -59.55
C ASN A 24 9.76 -9.77 -58.47
N ASN A 25 10.14 -9.15 -57.32
CA ASN A 25 9.25 -8.98 -56.16
C ASN A 25 10.06 -8.83 -54.84
N GLU A 26 10.27 -7.61 -54.35
CA GLU A 26 10.85 -7.33 -53.02
C GLU A 26 9.87 -6.51 -52.17
N ASN A 27 9.70 -6.92 -50.91
CA ASN A 27 8.99 -6.13 -49.89
C ASN A 27 9.96 -5.88 -48.72
N ALA A 28 10.84 -4.90 -48.90
CA ALA A 28 11.80 -4.47 -47.88
C ALA A 28 11.17 -3.46 -46.91
N ALA A 29 11.56 -3.50 -45.64
CA ALA A 29 10.97 -2.67 -44.59
C ALA A 29 11.29 -1.18 -44.76
N ILE A 30 10.26 -0.34 -44.81
CA ILE A 30 10.40 1.11 -44.76
C ILE A 30 10.46 1.56 -43.29
N THR A 31 11.63 2.01 -42.85
CA THR A 31 11.79 2.77 -41.60
C THR A 31 11.43 4.23 -41.82
N THR A 32 10.26 4.67 -41.35
CA THR A 32 9.93 6.10 -41.26
C THR A 32 10.53 6.72 -40.00
N PRO A 33 11.24 7.87 -40.09
CA PRO A 33 11.69 8.59 -38.91
C PRO A 33 10.52 9.28 -38.20
N ALA A 34 10.60 9.39 -36.86
CA ALA A 34 9.60 10.11 -36.08
C ALA A 34 9.62 11.62 -36.41
N LEU A 35 8.43 12.20 -36.61
CA LEU A 35 8.26 13.64 -36.82
C LEU A 35 8.68 14.43 -35.58
N THR A 36 9.47 15.50 -35.78
CA THR A 36 9.77 16.47 -34.73
C THR A 36 8.56 17.37 -34.46
N ALA A 37 8.45 17.90 -33.24
CA ALA A 37 7.31 18.74 -32.84
C ALA A 37 7.11 19.96 -33.76
N GLU A 38 8.19 20.59 -34.21
CA GLU A 38 8.14 21.73 -35.15
C GLU A 38 7.68 21.33 -36.56
N ALA A 39 7.97 20.10 -37.01
CA ALA A 39 7.48 19.60 -38.29
C ALA A 39 5.98 19.26 -38.22
N PHE A 40 5.52 18.76 -37.08
CA PHE A 40 4.10 18.50 -36.80
C PHE A 40 3.28 19.79 -36.75
N GLU A 41 3.73 20.82 -36.02
CA GLU A 41 3.06 22.14 -35.97
C GLU A 41 2.95 22.79 -37.36
N ARG A 42 4.00 22.70 -38.20
CA ARG A 42 3.96 23.21 -39.58
C ARG A 42 3.01 22.43 -40.49
N GLN A 43 2.84 21.13 -40.29
CA GLN A 43 1.85 20.34 -41.02
C GLN A 43 0.43 20.64 -40.54
N LEU A 44 0.24 20.83 -39.22
CA LEU A 44 -1.05 21.22 -38.64
C LEU A 44 -1.49 22.60 -39.15
N ALA A 45 -0.61 23.59 -39.18
CA ALA A 45 -0.91 24.94 -39.67
C ALA A 45 -1.37 24.99 -41.15
N ASN A 46 -0.95 24.01 -41.96
CA ASN A 46 -1.31 23.90 -43.38
C ASN A 46 -2.53 23.00 -43.65
N ALA A 47 -3.11 22.38 -42.63
CA ALA A 47 -4.30 21.54 -42.78
C ALA A 47 -5.59 22.39 -42.89
N PRO A 48 -6.68 21.88 -43.50
CA PRO A 48 -7.99 22.53 -43.48
C PRO A 48 -8.46 22.87 -42.05
N ALA A 49 -9.15 24.00 -41.88
CA ALA A 49 -9.45 24.56 -40.55
C ALA A 49 -10.34 23.64 -39.68
N ASP A 50 -11.26 22.92 -40.30
CA ASP A 50 -12.07 21.86 -39.67
C ASP A 50 -11.21 20.69 -39.20
N LEU A 51 -10.24 20.26 -40.01
CA LEU A 51 -9.28 19.22 -39.66
C LEU A 51 -8.31 19.66 -38.56
N GLN A 52 -7.90 20.94 -38.53
CA GLN A 52 -7.10 21.51 -37.43
C GLN A 52 -7.86 21.48 -36.10
N VAL A 53 -9.15 21.86 -36.12
CA VAL A 53 -10.01 21.82 -34.93
C VAL A 53 -10.21 20.38 -34.47
N GLN A 54 -10.43 19.44 -35.40
CA GLN A 54 -10.56 18.02 -35.07
C GLN A 54 -9.26 17.41 -34.52
N LEU A 55 -8.09 17.69 -35.11
CA LEU A 55 -6.81 17.21 -34.57
C LEU A 55 -6.47 17.85 -33.22
N ARG A 56 -6.76 19.14 -33.00
CA ARG A 56 -6.57 19.77 -31.69
C ARG A 56 -7.53 19.21 -30.63
N ALA A 57 -8.79 18.98 -30.99
CA ALA A 57 -9.76 18.32 -30.11
C ALA A 57 -9.36 16.87 -29.82
N LEU A 58 -8.83 16.14 -30.80
CA LEU A 58 -8.31 14.78 -30.62
C LEU A 58 -7.04 14.77 -29.76
N LEU A 59 -6.14 15.74 -29.91
CA LEU A 59 -4.97 15.90 -29.03
C LEU A 59 -5.38 16.33 -27.60
N GLN A 60 -6.44 17.12 -27.44
CA GLN A 60 -7.05 17.38 -26.14
C GLN A 60 -7.74 16.14 -25.55
N GLN A 61 -8.34 15.28 -26.36
CA GLN A 61 -8.90 14.00 -25.90
C GLN A 61 -7.81 12.98 -25.57
N LEU A 62 -6.69 12.97 -26.29
CA LEU A 62 -5.52 12.14 -26.01
C LEU A 62 -4.70 12.65 -24.80
N SER A 63 -4.76 13.95 -24.49
CA SER A 63 -4.25 14.48 -23.21
C SER A 63 -5.24 14.37 -22.06
N MET A 64 -6.54 14.19 -22.34
CA MET A 64 -7.58 13.78 -21.38
C MET A 64 -7.62 12.26 -21.21
N ASN A 65 -6.47 11.67 -20.90
CA ASN A 65 -6.37 10.25 -20.61
C ASN A 65 -7.07 9.92 -19.26
N PRO A 66 -7.81 8.80 -19.10
CA PRO A 66 -8.40 8.41 -17.81
C PRO A 66 -7.36 8.11 -16.71
N GLU A 67 -6.09 7.95 -17.10
CA GLU A 67 -4.91 7.61 -16.31
C GLU A 67 -4.43 8.71 -15.33
N ALA A 68 -5.21 9.78 -15.12
CA ALA A 68 -4.84 10.87 -14.22
C ALA A 68 -5.32 10.68 -12.77
N ALA A 69 -5.96 9.57 -12.39
CA ALA A 69 -6.62 9.43 -11.09
C ALA A 69 -5.68 9.53 -9.86
N SER A 70 -4.40 9.19 -9.99
CA SER A 70 -3.37 9.31 -8.94
C SER A 70 -2.59 10.64 -8.96
N LYS A 71 -2.78 11.48 -9.99
CA LYS A 71 -2.08 12.77 -10.19
C LYS A 71 -3.00 13.98 -10.42
N ALA A 72 -4.31 13.76 -10.52
CA ALA A 72 -5.29 14.83 -10.65
C ALA A 72 -5.35 15.66 -9.36
N ALA A 73 -5.59 16.96 -9.52
CA ALA A 73 -5.92 17.83 -8.39
C ALA A 73 -7.13 17.27 -7.62
N PRO A 74 -7.18 17.42 -6.28
CA PRO A 74 -8.34 17.01 -5.48
C PRO A 74 -9.60 17.63 -6.07
N LYS A 75 -10.65 16.82 -6.24
CA LYS A 75 -11.92 17.35 -6.74
C LYS A 75 -12.55 18.25 -5.66
N PRO A 76 -13.14 19.39 -6.03
CA PRO A 76 -13.90 20.22 -5.10
C PRO A 76 -14.96 19.39 -4.38
N MET A 77 -15.24 19.72 -3.11
CA MET A 77 -16.22 19.00 -2.29
C MET A 77 -17.59 18.89 -3.00
N GLU A 78 -17.98 19.94 -3.74
CA GLU A 78 -19.25 19.99 -4.48
C GLU A 78 -19.44 18.88 -5.53
N ASP A 79 -18.35 18.42 -6.15
CA ASP A 79 -18.36 17.33 -7.14
C ASP A 79 -18.58 15.96 -6.47
N HIS A 80 -18.23 15.82 -5.19
CA HIS A 80 -18.41 14.60 -4.42
C HIS A 80 -19.86 14.44 -3.92
N LYS A 81 -20.76 14.08 -4.84
CA LYS A 81 -22.21 13.85 -4.58
C LYS A 81 -22.56 12.92 -3.41
N PHE A 82 -21.61 12.12 -2.92
CA PHE A 82 -21.74 11.30 -1.71
C PHE A 82 -21.05 11.94 -0.51
N TRP A 83 -19.73 12.16 -0.57
CA TRP A 83 -18.94 12.62 0.58
C TRP A 83 -19.37 13.97 1.14
N LYS A 84 -19.90 14.89 0.32
CA LYS A 84 -20.48 16.16 0.81
C LYS A 84 -21.75 16.02 1.66
N THR A 85 -22.24 14.80 1.84
CA THR A 85 -23.39 14.46 2.70
C THR A 85 -22.99 13.58 3.89
N GLN A 86 -21.68 13.45 4.15
CA GLN A 86 -21.12 12.61 5.20
C GLN A 86 -20.37 13.49 6.22
N PRO A 87 -20.28 13.07 7.49
CA PRO A 87 -19.50 13.77 8.51
C PRO A 87 -18.00 13.57 8.26
N VAL A 88 -17.44 14.35 7.33
CA VAL A 88 -16.01 14.40 7.02
C VAL A 88 -15.58 15.85 6.85
N VAL A 89 -14.35 16.17 7.29
CA VAL A 89 -13.74 17.50 7.17
C VAL A 89 -13.66 17.90 5.69
N SER A 90 -14.00 19.15 5.36
CA SER A 90 -13.90 19.63 3.97
C SER A 90 -12.47 20.03 3.59
N HIS A 91 -12.13 20.04 2.30
CA HIS A 91 -10.76 20.34 1.84
C HIS A 91 -10.26 21.72 2.30
N ASP A 92 -11.17 22.69 2.37
CA ASP A 92 -10.89 24.10 2.68
C ASP A 92 -11.10 24.44 4.17
N GLU A 93 -11.49 23.45 5.00
CA GLU A 93 -11.71 23.62 6.45
C GLU A 93 -10.37 23.61 7.20
N VAL A 94 -10.10 24.71 7.90
CA VAL A 94 -9.02 24.80 8.88
C VAL A 94 -9.57 24.28 10.21
N VAL A 95 -8.99 23.18 10.70
CA VAL A 95 -9.40 22.56 11.96
C VAL A 95 -8.65 23.20 13.12
N GLU A 96 -9.34 24.03 13.90
CA GLU A 96 -8.82 24.59 15.16
C GLU A 96 -9.06 23.64 16.34
N ASP A 97 -10.29 23.11 16.45
CA ASP A 97 -10.71 22.16 17.49
C ASP A 97 -10.89 20.72 16.95
N GLU A 98 -10.39 19.74 17.71
CA GLU A 98 -10.51 18.31 17.42
C GLU A 98 -11.71 17.68 18.13
N GLY A 99 -12.37 16.69 17.50
CA GLY A 99 -13.51 16.01 18.10
C GLY A 99 -14.56 15.55 17.08
N ALA A 100 -15.70 15.05 17.57
CA ALA A 100 -16.76 14.55 16.69
C ALA A 100 -17.35 15.65 15.79
N ILE A 101 -17.72 15.30 14.54
CA ILE A 101 -18.33 16.24 13.59
C ILE A 101 -19.83 16.35 13.85
N GLU A 102 -20.49 15.20 14.01
CA GLU A 102 -21.87 15.00 14.42
C GLU A 102 -21.89 14.30 15.80
N PRO A 103 -22.83 14.66 16.70
CA PRO A 103 -22.95 14.01 18.00
C PRO A 103 -23.40 12.55 17.89
N ASP A 104 -22.98 11.73 18.86
CA ASP A 104 -23.39 10.33 18.96
C ASP A 104 -24.93 10.23 19.10
N VAL A 105 -25.56 9.44 18.23
CA VAL A 105 -27.04 9.35 18.13
C VAL A 105 -27.58 8.32 19.13
N PRO A 106 -28.64 8.62 19.92
CA PRO A 106 -29.23 7.65 20.85
C PRO A 106 -29.62 6.35 20.14
N HIS A 107 -29.35 5.20 20.78
CA HIS A 107 -29.52 3.89 20.15
C HIS A 107 -30.89 3.73 19.46
N ASP A 108 -31.98 4.19 20.07
CA ASP A 108 -33.33 3.97 19.57
C ASP A 108 -33.69 4.80 18.33
N GLU A 109 -32.97 5.90 18.09
CA GLU A 109 -33.08 6.72 16.87
C GLU A 109 -32.28 6.10 15.69
N ILE A 110 -31.35 5.18 15.97
CA ILE A 110 -30.56 4.50 14.93
C ILE A 110 -31.42 3.52 14.17
N ARG A 111 -31.47 3.68 12.84
CA ARG A 111 -32.19 2.82 11.89
C ARG A 111 -31.90 1.33 12.12
N LYS A 112 -32.89 0.59 12.64
CA LYS A 112 -32.79 -0.86 12.94
C LYS A 112 -32.76 -1.74 11.68
N THR A 113 -33.48 -1.36 10.63
CA THR A 113 -33.54 -2.12 9.38
C THR A 113 -32.36 -1.80 8.44
N PRO A 114 -31.83 -2.76 7.67
CA PRO A 114 -30.81 -2.50 6.66
C PRO A 114 -31.21 -1.42 5.65
N TYR A 115 -30.24 -0.77 5.02
CA TYR A 115 -30.51 0.09 3.86
C TYR A 115 -31.09 -0.74 2.69
N PRO A 116 -32.04 -0.20 1.91
CA PRO A 116 -32.65 -0.93 0.81
C PRO A 116 -31.65 -1.18 -0.32
N LEU A 117 -31.63 -2.40 -0.83
CA LEU A 117 -30.95 -2.78 -2.08
C LEU A 117 -31.98 -2.94 -3.21
N PRO A 118 -31.57 -2.86 -4.49
CA PRO A 118 -32.39 -3.33 -5.60
C PRO A 118 -32.74 -4.81 -5.40
N LYS A 119 -33.94 -5.22 -5.83
CA LYS A 119 -34.50 -6.57 -5.63
C LYS A 119 -33.64 -7.72 -6.20
N GLU A 120 -32.72 -7.40 -7.11
CA GLU A 120 -31.74 -8.32 -7.70
C GLU A 120 -30.60 -8.67 -6.73
N PHE A 121 -30.49 -7.95 -5.60
CA PHE A 121 -29.43 -8.10 -4.61
C PHE A 121 -29.98 -8.27 -3.19
N GLU A 122 -29.20 -8.91 -2.33
CA GLU A 122 -29.49 -9.10 -0.92
C GLU A 122 -28.23 -8.90 -0.07
N TRP A 123 -28.43 -8.47 1.18
CA TRP A 123 -27.35 -8.39 2.16
C TRP A 123 -26.97 -9.78 2.65
N SER A 124 -25.66 -10.01 2.79
CA SER A 124 -25.09 -11.18 3.44
C SER A 124 -24.15 -10.71 4.55
N LEU A 125 -24.12 -11.41 5.67
CA LEU A 125 -22.98 -11.31 6.59
C LEU A 125 -22.04 -12.45 6.28
N ILE A 126 -20.76 -12.15 6.10
CA ILE A 126 -19.75 -13.12 5.69
C ILE A 126 -19.09 -13.71 6.94
N ASP A 127 -19.13 -15.04 7.05
CA ASP A 127 -18.42 -15.77 8.09
C ASP A 127 -17.03 -16.20 7.62
N VAL A 128 -15.99 -15.55 8.12
CA VAL A 128 -14.60 -15.91 7.82
C VAL A 128 -14.12 -17.18 8.55
N GLN A 129 -14.92 -17.70 9.49
CA GLN A 129 -14.69 -19.03 10.07
C GLN A 129 -15.19 -20.15 9.14
N ASP A 130 -16.24 -19.89 8.35
CA ASP A 130 -16.73 -20.81 7.33
C ASP A 130 -15.77 -20.82 6.12
N GLY A 131 -15.12 -21.97 5.88
CA GLY A 131 -14.14 -22.12 4.80
C GLY A 131 -14.70 -21.91 3.39
N LYS A 132 -16.02 -22.06 3.19
CA LYS A 132 -16.69 -21.77 1.91
C LYS A 132 -16.94 -20.28 1.75
N GLU A 133 -17.50 -19.60 2.75
CA GLU A 133 -17.74 -18.15 2.66
C GLU A 133 -16.44 -17.35 2.59
N LEU A 134 -15.41 -17.78 3.34
CA LEU A 134 -14.06 -17.22 3.23
C LEU A 134 -13.47 -17.41 1.82
N LYS A 135 -13.69 -18.57 1.19
CA LYS A 135 -13.24 -18.81 -0.19
C LYS A 135 -13.99 -17.93 -1.20
N GLU A 136 -15.28 -17.71 -1.01
CA GLU A 136 -16.07 -16.78 -1.84
C GLU A 136 -15.59 -15.33 -1.69
N LEU A 137 -15.19 -14.92 -0.47
CA LEU A 137 -14.56 -13.62 -0.21
C LEU A 137 -13.19 -13.50 -0.89
N TYR A 138 -12.34 -14.51 -0.75
CA TYR A 138 -11.05 -14.60 -1.44
C TYR A 138 -11.21 -14.45 -2.96
N GLU A 139 -12.10 -15.23 -3.57
CA GLU A 139 -12.38 -15.16 -5.01
C GLU A 139 -12.92 -13.78 -5.45
N LEU A 140 -13.73 -13.11 -4.61
CA LEU A 140 -14.15 -11.74 -4.88
C LEU A 140 -12.95 -10.78 -4.88
N LEU A 141 -12.17 -10.78 -3.79
CA LEU A 141 -11.08 -9.83 -3.57
C LEU A 141 -9.99 -9.99 -4.63
N THR A 142 -9.46 -11.20 -4.79
CA THR A 142 -8.42 -11.49 -5.78
C THR A 142 -8.88 -11.07 -7.18
N LEU A 143 -10.11 -11.38 -7.61
CA LEU A 143 -10.56 -11.03 -8.95
C LEU A 143 -10.99 -9.56 -9.14
N ASN A 144 -11.21 -8.77 -8.07
CA ASN A 144 -11.91 -7.47 -8.18
C ASN A 144 -11.47 -6.33 -7.23
N TYR A 145 -10.50 -6.52 -6.34
CA TYR A 145 -10.09 -5.49 -5.38
C TYR A 145 -9.10 -4.49 -5.99
N VAL A 146 -7.81 -4.63 -5.72
CA VAL A 146 -6.73 -3.75 -6.20
C VAL A 146 -5.93 -4.44 -7.30
N GLU A 147 -5.66 -3.68 -8.35
CA GLU A 147 -4.69 -3.97 -9.42
C GLU A 147 -3.79 -2.74 -9.51
N ASP A 148 -2.54 -2.93 -9.93
CA ASP A 148 -1.64 -1.82 -10.29
C ASP A 148 -2.16 -1.09 -11.55
N ASP A 149 -1.67 0.12 -11.79
CA ASP A 149 -2.12 0.96 -12.92
C ASP A 149 -1.89 0.28 -14.29
N ASP A 150 -0.85 -0.56 -14.42
CA ASP A 150 -0.53 -1.37 -15.61
C ASP A 150 -1.28 -2.74 -15.66
N ALA A 151 -2.04 -3.09 -14.61
CA ALA A 151 -2.73 -4.38 -14.41
C ALA A 151 -1.85 -5.64 -14.57
N MET A 152 -0.56 -5.54 -14.22
CA MET A 152 0.41 -6.65 -14.20
C MET A 152 0.36 -7.45 -12.89
N PHE A 153 -0.05 -6.80 -11.79
CA PHE A 153 -0.04 -7.32 -10.43
C PHE A 153 -1.40 -7.18 -9.75
N ARG A 154 -1.68 -8.13 -8.87
CA ARG A 154 -2.96 -8.26 -8.18
C ARG A 154 -2.73 -8.89 -6.82
N PHE A 155 -3.18 -8.25 -5.75
CA PHE A 155 -3.02 -8.80 -4.40
C PHE A 155 -3.73 -10.14 -4.26
N ASP A 156 -3.03 -11.09 -3.64
CA ASP A 156 -3.44 -12.47 -3.43
C ASP A 156 -3.55 -12.72 -1.92
N TYR A 157 -4.57 -12.12 -1.31
CA TYR A 157 -4.84 -12.20 0.13
C TYR A 157 -5.19 -13.64 0.52
N SER A 158 -4.28 -14.38 1.13
CA SER A 158 -4.55 -15.78 1.51
C SER A 158 -5.75 -15.89 2.47
N PRO A 159 -6.47 -17.03 2.48
CA PRO A 159 -7.53 -17.28 3.47
C PRO A 159 -7.04 -17.11 4.91
N GLU A 160 -5.78 -17.45 5.18
CA GLU A 160 -5.11 -17.30 6.48
C GLU A 160 -4.87 -15.82 6.81
N PHE A 161 -4.45 -15.01 5.84
CA PHE A 161 -4.33 -13.56 5.99
C PHE A 161 -5.70 -12.92 6.25
N LEU A 162 -6.73 -13.29 5.50
CA LEU A 162 -8.08 -12.75 5.66
C LEU A 162 -8.65 -13.07 7.04
N ARG A 163 -8.44 -14.28 7.59
CA ARG A 163 -8.82 -14.60 8.98
C ARG A 163 -8.05 -13.76 10.00
N TRP A 164 -6.76 -13.54 9.80
CA TRP A 164 -5.94 -12.70 10.67
C TRP A 164 -6.40 -11.24 10.65
N ALA A 165 -6.58 -10.66 9.46
CA ALA A 165 -7.00 -9.27 9.28
C ALA A 165 -8.43 -8.99 9.76
N LEU A 166 -9.36 -9.95 9.62
CA LEU A 166 -10.78 -9.74 9.88
C LEU A 166 -11.24 -10.20 11.28
N MET A 167 -10.43 -10.98 12.01
CA MET A 167 -10.78 -11.48 13.35
C MET A 167 -9.87 -11.02 14.52
N PRO A 168 -9.52 -9.72 14.65
CA PRO A 168 -8.84 -9.22 15.86
C PRO A 168 -9.74 -9.26 17.11
N PRO A 169 -9.18 -9.05 18.32
CA PRO A 169 -9.97 -8.97 19.55
C PRO A 169 -11.19 -8.04 19.42
N GLY A 170 -12.35 -8.52 19.85
CA GLY A 170 -13.61 -7.78 19.75
C GLY A 170 -14.24 -7.66 18.35
N TRP A 171 -13.70 -8.31 17.31
CA TRP A 171 -14.32 -8.34 15.98
C TRP A 171 -15.79 -8.78 16.02
N LYS A 172 -16.59 -8.30 15.05
CA LYS A 172 -18.01 -8.63 14.95
C LYS A 172 -18.37 -9.07 13.53
N LYS A 173 -18.96 -10.26 13.41
CA LYS A 173 -19.53 -10.77 12.14
C LYS A 173 -20.55 -9.80 11.51
N THR A 174 -21.22 -8.97 12.32
CA THR A 174 -22.11 -7.91 11.83
C THR A 174 -21.42 -6.84 10.99
N TRP A 175 -20.10 -6.66 11.13
CA TRP A 175 -19.30 -5.70 10.36
C TRP A 175 -18.64 -6.30 9.12
N HIS A 176 -18.82 -7.59 8.81
CA HIS A 176 -18.34 -8.23 7.57
C HIS A 176 -19.48 -8.32 6.56
N ILE A 177 -19.67 -7.27 5.77
CA ILE A 177 -20.91 -7.03 5.02
C ILE A 177 -20.70 -7.34 3.55
N GLY A 178 -21.32 -8.42 3.08
CA GLY A 178 -21.38 -8.79 1.68
C GLY A 178 -22.68 -8.37 1.00
N VAL A 179 -22.63 -8.21 -0.33
CA VAL A 179 -23.82 -8.14 -1.19
C VAL A 179 -23.81 -9.33 -2.12
N ARG A 180 -24.88 -10.11 -2.11
CA ARG A 180 -25.10 -11.26 -3.00
C ARG A 180 -26.14 -10.95 -4.06
N VAL A 181 -26.03 -11.59 -5.22
CA VAL A 181 -27.10 -11.59 -6.24
C VAL A 181 -28.20 -12.55 -5.78
N ALA A 182 -29.44 -12.07 -5.63
CA ALA A 182 -30.52 -12.80 -4.99
C ALA A 182 -30.86 -14.13 -5.69
N SER A 183 -30.73 -14.20 -7.02
CA SER A 183 -31.11 -15.35 -7.86
C SER A 183 -30.11 -16.50 -7.87
N ASN A 184 -28.81 -16.26 -7.64
CA ASN A 184 -27.76 -17.28 -7.70
C ASN A 184 -26.81 -17.27 -6.49
N LYS A 185 -27.07 -16.41 -5.50
CA LYS A 185 -26.32 -16.23 -4.25
C LYS A 185 -24.84 -15.83 -4.43
N LYS A 186 -24.38 -15.49 -5.64
CA LYS A 186 -23.00 -15.10 -5.89
C LYS A 186 -22.67 -13.80 -5.15
N LEU A 187 -21.57 -13.81 -4.38
CA LEU A 187 -21.00 -12.63 -3.75
C LEU A 187 -20.45 -11.66 -4.83
N VAL A 188 -20.83 -10.38 -4.75
CA VAL A 188 -20.48 -9.36 -5.75
C VAL A 188 -19.99 -8.03 -5.17
N ALA A 189 -20.08 -7.84 -3.86
CA ALA A 189 -19.38 -6.77 -3.16
C ALA A 189 -19.15 -7.14 -1.69
N PHE A 190 -18.18 -6.48 -1.07
CA PHE A 190 -17.81 -6.64 0.33
C PHE A 190 -17.33 -5.31 0.92
N ILE A 191 -17.49 -5.15 2.23
CA ILE A 191 -16.85 -4.14 3.07
C ILE A 191 -16.69 -4.74 4.47
N SER A 192 -15.58 -4.46 5.15
CA SER A 192 -15.35 -4.90 6.53
C SER A 192 -15.05 -3.75 7.46
N GLY A 193 -15.53 -3.86 8.70
CA GLY A 193 -15.00 -3.11 9.84
C GLY A 193 -14.42 -4.04 10.92
N ILE A 194 -13.37 -3.59 11.60
CA ILE A 194 -12.79 -4.19 12.81
C ILE A 194 -12.67 -3.11 13.90
N PRO A 195 -12.73 -3.45 15.20
CA PRO A 195 -12.55 -2.45 16.25
C PRO A 195 -11.06 -2.08 16.36
N GLN A 196 -10.77 -0.81 16.69
CA GLN A 196 -9.42 -0.37 17.00
C GLN A 196 -9.48 0.79 18.01
N ASP A 197 -8.64 0.75 19.05
CA ASP A 197 -8.40 1.94 19.87
C ASP A 197 -7.32 2.79 19.21
N LEU A 198 -7.70 4.01 18.81
CA LEU A 198 -6.81 4.94 18.13
C LEU A 198 -6.57 6.16 19.01
N ARG A 199 -5.29 6.49 19.18
CA ARG A 199 -4.88 7.78 19.72
C ARG A 199 -4.77 8.78 18.57
N VAL A 200 -5.58 9.83 18.64
CA VAL A 200 -5.59 11.00 17.77
C VAL A 200 -5.14 12.19 18.61
N HIS A 201 -3.92 12.66 18.34
CA HIS A 201 -3.14 13.58 19.17
C HIS A 201 -3.13 13.18 20.66
N SER A 202 -3.94 13.85 21.49
CA SER A 202 -4.07 13.63 22.94
C SER A 202 -5.22 12.70 23.34
N THR A 203 -6.13 12.36 22.41
CA THR A 203 -7.37 11.63 22.71
C THR A 203 -7.27 10.18 22.23
N VAL A 204 -7.45 9.21 23.13
CA VAL A 204 -7.69 7.81 22.76
C VAL A 204 -9.20 7.61 22.56
N LYS A 205 -9.60 7.08 21.41
CA LYS A 205 -11.00 6.84 21.05
C LYS A 205 -11.12 5.46 20.39
N ARG A 206 -12.09 4.66 20.87
CA ARG A 206 -12.52 3.44 20.19
C ARG A 206 -13.19 3.82 18.86
N MET A 207 -12.61 3.37 17.76
CA MET A 207 -13.12 3.56 16.40
C MET A 207 -13.32 2.20 15.72
N VAL A 208 -13.88 2.23 14.51
CA VAL A 208 -13.85 1.07 13.60
C VAL A 208 -12.86 1.34 12.46
N GLU A 209 -11.89 0.46 12.25
CA GLU A 209 -11.05 0.48 11.07
C GLU A 209 -11.80 -0.19 9.91
N ILE A 210 -12.01 0.57 8.82
CA ILE A 210 -12.73 0.12 7.62
C ILE A 210 -11.72 -0.22 6.53
N ASN A 211 -11.79 -1.46 6.04
CA ASN A 211 -10.94 -1.98 4.98
C ASN A 211 -11.73 -2.93 4.04
N PHE A 212 -11.07 -3.48 3.02
CA PHE A 212 -11.59 -4.48 2.07
C PHE A 212 -12.87 -4.07 1.32
N LEU A 213 -13.09 -2.76 1.08
CA LEU A 213 -14.20 -2.26 0.26
C LEU A 213 -14.02 -2.68 -1.21
N CYS A 214 -14.66 -3.79 -1.58
CA CYS A 214 -14.57 -4.38 -2.90
C CYS A 214 -15.94 -4.37 -3.61
N VAL A 215 -15.96 -3.96 -4.88
CA VAL A 215 -17.14 -4.10 -5.76
C VAL A 215 -16.70 -4.78 -7.04
N HIS A 216 -17.36 -5.90 -7.37
CA HIS A 216 -17.10 -6.69 -8.58
C HIS A 216 -17.09 -5.81 -9.83
N LYS A 217 -16.09 -5.97 -10.71
CA LYS A 217 -15.77 -4.99 -11.78
C LYS A 217 -16.98 -4.56 -12.61
N LYS A 218 -17.84 -5.52 -12.99
CA LYS A 218 -19.09 -5.30 -13.76
C LYS A 218 -20.15 -4.41 -13.07
N LEU A 219 -20.05 -4.18 -11.76
CA LEU A 219 -20.95 -3.35 -10.95
C LEU A 219 -20.30 -2.03 -10.48
N ARG A 220 -19.03 -1.78 -10.83
CA ARG A 220 -18.39 -0.48 -10.63
C ARG A 220 -19.19 0.61 -11.36
N SER A 221 -19.11 1.85 -10.88
CA SER A 221 -19.91 3.00 -11.34
C SER A 221 -21.44 2.90 -11.16
N LYS A 222 -21.99 1.82 -10.57
CA LYS A 222 -23.42 1.71 -10.21
C LYS A 222 -23.78 2.25 -8.81
N ARG A 223 -22.87 3.01 -8.19
CA ARG A 223 -23.02 3.62 -6.85
C ARG A 223 -23.30 2.63 -5.69
N LEU A 224 -22.86 1.38 -5.82
CA LEU A 224 -23.00 0.38 -4.74
C LEU A 224 -22.12 0.69 -3.50
N ALA A 225 -20.92 1.24 -3.70
CA ALA A 225 -20.01 1.59 -2.60
C ALA A 225 -20.62 2.59 -1.58
N PRO A 226 -21.26 3.71 -1.98
CA PRO A 226 -22.07 4.54 -1.08
C PRO A 226 -23.12 3.81 -0.24
N VAL A 227 -23.72 2.72 -0.76
CA VAL A 227 -24.73 1.94 -0.03
C VAL A 227 -24.08 0.99 0.97
N LEU A 228 -22.94 0.39 0.61
CA LEU A 228 -22.08 -0.39 1.52
C LEU A 228 -21.58 0.47 2.69
N ILE A 229 -21.08 1.68 2.41
CA ILE A 229 -20.63 2.62 3.44
C ILE A 229 -21.77 2.96 4.40
N LYS A 230 -22.96 3.33 3.89
CA LYS A 230 -24.13 3.61 4.73
C LYS A 230 -24.56 2.41 5.59
N GLU A 231 -24.48 1.19 5.07
CA GLU A 231 -24.83 0.00 5.83
C GLU A 231 -23.77 -0.39 6.88
N VAL A 232 -22.47 -0.20 6.62
CA VAL A 232 -21.45 -0.41 7.67
C VAL A 232 -21.57 0.63 8.77
N THR A 233 -21.68 1.92 8.43
CA THR A 233 -21.91 3.02 9.40
C THR A 233 -23.13 2.74 10.28
N ARG A 234 -24.26 2.31 9.69
CA ARG A 234 -25.47 1.93 10.45
C ARG A 234 -25.19 0.84 11.48
N ARG A 235 -24.32 -0.13 11.14
CA ARG A 235 -23.98 -1.27 12.01
C ARG A 235 -22.89 -0.98 13.02
N THR A 236 -21.99 -0.03 12.77
CA THR A 236 -21.07 0.46 13.82
C THR A 236 -21.81 1.33 14.82
N HIS A 237 -22.71 2.20 14.34
CA HIS A 237 -23.57 3.03 15.21
C HIS A 237 -24.46 2.18 16.13
N LEU A 238 -25.04 1.08 15.62
CA LEU A 238 -25.83 0.14 16.46
C LEU A 238 -25.03 -0.52 17.59
N GLU A 239 -23.70 -0.59 17.48
CA GLU A 239 -22.79 -1.11 18.50
C GLU A 239 -22.20 0.03 19.36
N GLY A 240 -22.68 1.27 19.20
CA GLY A 240 -22.25 2.45 19.95
C GLY A 240 -20.97 3.11 19.43
N ILE A 241 -20.48 2.78 18.23
CA ILE A 241 -19.24 3.36 17.66
C ILE A 241 -19.58 4.22 16.44
N PHE A 242 -19.36 5.53 16.58
CA PHE A 242 -19.77 6.55 15.61
C PHE A 242 -18.61 7.12 14.78
N GLN A 243 -17.38 6.70 15.06
CA GLN A 243 -16.16 7.15 14.40
C GLN A 243 -15.43 5.97 13.74
N ALA A 244 -14.75 6.23 12.63
CA ALA A 244 -14.01 5.22 11.89
C ALA A 244 -12.71 5.78 11.30
N VAL A 245 -11.72 4.91 11.09
CA VAL A 245 -10.55 5.20 10.24
C VAL A 245 -10.69 4.43 8.93
N PHE A 246 -10.19 5.00 7.84
CA PHE A 246 -9.98 4.28 6.59
C PHE A 246 -8.82 4.88 5.79
N THR A 247 -8.32 4.12 4.83
CA THR A 247 -7.34 4.61 3.84
C THR A 247 -7.83 4.43 2.41
N ALA A 248 -7.30 5.26 1.51
CA ALA A 248 -7.51 5.10 0.07
C ALA A 248 -6.26 5.50 -0.73
N GLY A 249 -6.07 4.88 -1.90
CA GLY A 249 -5.09 5.32 -2.91
C GLY A 249 -5.60 6.45 -3.83
N ILE A 250 -6.86 6.87 -3.66
CA ILE A 250 -7.44 8.03 -4.34
C ILE A 250 -7.69 9.15 -3.32
N VAL A 251 -7.58 10.40 -3.76
CA VAL A 251 -7.86 11.56 -2.90
C VAL A 251 -9.37 11.74 -2.71
N LEU A 252 -9.79 11.70 -1.45
CA LEU A 252 -11.12 12.03 -0.95
C LEU A 252 -11.04 13.25 -0.01
N PRO A 253 -12.15 13.95 0.28
CA PRO A 253 -12.18 15.05 1.26
C PRO A 253 -12.21 14.54 2.72
N LYS A 254 -11.41 15.05 3.66
CA LYS A 254 -10.05 15.61 3.53
C LYS A 254 -9.10 14.58 4.19
N PRO A 255 -7.93 14.28 3.61
CA PRO A 255 -6.99 13.35 4.24
C PRO A 255 -6.32 14.03 5.44
N ILE A 256 -6.27 13.34 6.58
CA ILE A 256 -5.51 13.80 7.76
C ILE A 256 -4.01 13.62 7.57
N SER A 257 -3.60 12.67 6.74
CA SER A 257 -2.20 12.46 6.35
C SER A 257 -2.10 11.75 5.01
N THR A 258 -0.92 11.83 4.39
CA THR A 258 -0.60 11.13 3.14
C THR A 258 0.79 10.53 3.25
N CYS A 259 0.89 9.22 3.10
CA CYS A 259 2.14 8.48 3.06
C CYS A 259 2.44 7.99 1.64
N GLN A 260 3.71 7.93 1.27
CA GLN A 260 4.22 7.38 0.02
C GLN A 260 4.82 5.99 0.26
N TYR A 261 4.59 5.06 -0.66
CA TYR A 261 5.22 3.73 -0.61
C TYR A 261 6.70 3.80 -0.99
N PHE A 262 7.48 2.91 -0.39
CA PHE A 262 8.90 2.71 -0.60
C PHE A 262 9.18 1.22 -0.77
N HIS A 263 10.07 0.86 -1.69
CA HIS A 263 10.33 -0.51 -2.08
C HIS A 263 11.82 -0.83 -2.01
N ARG A 264 12.17 -1.93 -1.33
CA ARG A 264 13.53 -2.45 -1.24
C ARG A 264 13.60 -3.84 -1.83
N SER A 265 14.30 -3.96 -2.96
CA SER A 265 14.43 -5.22 -3.67
C SER A 265 15.24 -6.26 -2.88
N LEU A 266 14.65 -7.43 -2.61
CA LEU A 266 15.33 -8.57 -1.99
C LEU A 266 15.80 -9.58 -3.06
N ASN A 267 15.03 -9.68 -4.16
CA ASN A 267 15.30 -10.51 -5.34
C ASN A 267 15.28 -9.67 -6.65
N PRO A 268 16.33 -8.86 -6.93
CA PRO A 268 16.33 -7.93 -8.06
C PRO A 268 16.18 -8.59 -9.44
N LYS A 269 16.56 -9.87 -9.56
CA LYS A 269 16.35 -10.66 -10.77
C LYS A 269 14.86 -10.87 -11.03
N LYS A 270 14.13 -11.40 -10.07
CA LYS A 270 12.68 -11.65 -10.23
C LYS A 270 11.89 -10.35 -10.38
N LEU A 271 12.26 -9.27 -9.70
CA LEU A 271 11.58 -7.97 -9.88
C LEU A 271 11.75 -7.41 -11.31
N VAL A 272 12.92 -7.61 -11.93
CA VAL A 272 13.13 -7.22 -13.34
C VAL A 272 12.45 -8.16 -14.32
N GLU A 273 12.46 -9.47 -14.05
CA GLU A 273 11.81 -10.49 -14.90
C GLU A 273 10.27 -10.41 -14.86
N THR A 274 9.68 -9.90 -13.77
CA THR A 274 8.23 -9.68 -13.63
C THR A 274 7.78 -8.30 -14.10
N GLY A 275 8.69 -7.36 -14.34
CA GLY A 275 8.37 -5.98 -14.72
C GLY A 275 8.14 -5.01 -13.54
N PHE A 276 8.11 -5.51 -12.30
CA PHE A 276 7.97 -4.72 -11.07
C PHE A 276 9.08 -3.67 -10.90
N SER A 277 10.28 -3.95 -11.41
CA SER A 277 11.40 -3.00 -11.43
C SER A 277 12.05 -2.95 -12.81
N ARG A 278 12.47 -1.76 -13.23
CA ARG A 278 13.12 -1.56 -14.53
C ARG A 278 14.61 -1.26 -14.34
N LEU A 279 15.47 -1.76 -15.23
CA LEU A 279 16.89 -1.45 -15.20
C LEU A 279 17.12 0.01 -15.61
N GLY A 280 17.77 0.78 -14.75
CA GLY A 280 18.18 2.15 -15.06
C GLY A 280 19.21 2.22 -16.19
N ARG A 281 19.34 3.39 -16.83
CA ARG A 281 20.38 3.64 -17.84
C ARG A 281 21.76 3.32 -17.25
N ASN A 282 22.57 2.55 -17.97
CA ASN A 282 23.91 2.07 -17.56
C ASN A 282 23.94 1.04 -16.40
N MET A 283 22.79 0.53 -15.95
CA MET A 283 22.71 -0.57 -14.98
C MET A 283 22.64 -1.93 -15.67
N THR A 284 23.37 -2.92 -15.16
CA THR A 284 23.22 -4.33 -15.58
C THR A 284 22.59 -5.13 -14.44
N LEU A 285 21.91 -6.24 -14.77
CA LEU A 285 21.28 -7.08 -13.74
C LEU A 285 22.28 -7.57 -12.69
N ALA A 286 23.50 -7.94 -13.09
CA ALA A 286 24.56 -8.36 -12.16
C ALA A 286 25.00 -7.22 -11.20
N ARG A 287 25.05 -5.97 -11.69
CA ARG A 287 25.30 -4.79 -10.84
C ARG A 287 24.14 -4.54 -9.87
N LEU A 288 22.89 -4.66 -10.33
CA LEU A 288 21.70 -4.50 -9.50
C LEU A 288 21.64 -5.54 -8.36
N VAL A 289 21.90 -6.82 -8.69
CA VAL A 289 21.99 -7.90 -7.71
C VAL A 289 23.12 -7.68 -6.70
N LYS A 290 24.27 -7.14 -7.14
CA LYS A 290 25.37 -6.77 -6.23
C LYS A 290 25.00 -5.59 -5.32
N LEU A 291 24.34 -4.56 -5.84
CA LEU A 291 23.92 -3.35 -5.11
C LEU A 291 22.97 -3.67 -3.95
N TYR A 292 22.01 -4.56 -4.21
CA TYR A 292 20.96 -4.93 -3.25
C TYR A 292 21.27 -6.17 -2.40
N LYS A 293 22.46 -6.77 -2.56
CA LYS A 293 22.88 -7.96 -1.82
C LYS A 293 22.85 -7.69 -0.30
N LEU A 294 22.05 -8.45 0.42
CA LEU A 294 22.04 -8.50 1.89
C LEU A 294 23.04 -9.54 2.43
N PRO A 295 23.46 -9.43 3.70
CA PRO A 295 24.11 -10.50 4.45
C PRO A 295 23.27 -11.79 4.48
N ALA A 296 23.92 -12.90 4.86
CA ALA A 296 23.25 -14.21 4.98
C ALA A 296 22.64 -14.46 6.37
N GLN A 297 23.18 -13.80 7.40
CA GLN A 297 22.78 -13.90 8.80
C GLN A 297 22.55 -12.50 9.35
N THR A 298 21.70 -12.40 10.36
CA THR A 298 21.39 -11.18 11.10
C THR A 298 22.57 -10.76 11.97
N ALA A 299 22.66 -9.46 12.28
CA ALA A 299 23.77 -8.89 13.03
C ALA A 299 23.46 -8.61 14.51
N THR A 300 22.18 -8.38 14.84
CA THR A 300 21.75 -7.99 16.20
C THR A 300 21.84 -9.17 17.19
N PRO A 301 22.67 -9.09 18.26
CA PRO A 301 22.72 -10.10 19.31
C PRO A 301 21.37 -10.20 20.04
N GLY A 302 21.00 -11.40 20.50
CA GLY A 302 19.72 -11.61 21.22
C GLY A 302 18.46 -11.59 20.33
N LEU A 303 18.60 -11.39 19.00
CA LEU A 303 17.49 -11.46 18.06
C LEU A 303 16.92 -12.88 17.97
N ARG A 304 15.61 -13.02 18.23
CA ARG A 304 14.86 -14.28 18.08
C ARG A 304 13.40 -14.03 17.68
N PRO A 305 12.66 -15.05 17.22
CA PRO A 305 11.21 -14.94 17.07
C PRO A 305 10.52 -14.54 18.39
N MET A 306 9.45 -13.76 18.26
CA MET A 306 8.57 -13.39 19.37
C MET A 306 7.77 -14.62 19.84
N GLU A 307 7.70 -14.80 21.16
CA GLU A 307 6.95 -15.86 21.84
C GLU A 307 5.82 -15.26 22.70
N GLU A 308 4.86 -16.11 23.10
CA GLU A 308 3.73 -15.73 23.96
C GLU A 308 4.17 -15.06 25.28
N LYS A 309 5.31 -15.47 25.84
CA LYS A 309 5.88 -14.88 27.08
C LYS A 309 6.33 -13.42 26.92
N ASP A 310 6.56 -12.96 25.68
CA ASP A 310 7.09 -11.63 25.39
C ASP A 310 5.97 -10.59 25.22
N VAL A 311 4.71 -11.03 25.02
CA VAL A 311 3.54 -10.19 24.68
C VAL A 311 3.44 -8.95 25.57
N GLY A 312 3.47 -9.12 26.90
CA GLY A 312 3.36 -7.99 27.82
C GLY A 312 4.57 -7.04 27.81
N GLN A 313 5.78 -7.54 27.52
CA GLN A 313 6.95 -6.66 27.34
C GLN A 313 6.86 -5.88 26.03
N VAL A 314 6.49 -6.55 24.94
CA VAL A 314 6.30 -5.93 23.62
C VAL A 314 5.17 -4.91 23.63
N ALA A 315 4.04 -5.17 24.30
CA ALA A 315 2.94 -4.21 24.44
C ALA A 315 3.38 -2.91 25.11
N ARG A 316 4.14 -3.00 26.22
CA ARG A 316 4.70 -1.81 26.88
C ARG A 316 5.68 -1.07 25.98
N LEU A 317 6.67 -1.77 25.43
CA LEU A 317 7.68 -1.17 24.54
C LEU A 317 7.05 -0.48 23.33
N LEU A 318 6.07 -1.14 22.69
CA LEU A 318 5.39 -0.64 21.51
C LEU A 318 4.50 0.57 21.81
N ASN A 319 3.70 0.54 22.88
CA ASN A 319 2.88 1.70 23.26
C ASN A 319 3.74 2.91 23.68
N THR A 320 4.85 2.68 24.40
CA THR A 320 5.82 3.74 24.74
C THR A 320 6.47 4.32 23.48
N TYR A 321 6.87 3.49 22.52
CA TYR A 321 7.47 3.96 21.26
C TYR A 321 6.45 4.71 20.38
N LEU A 322 5.24 4.16 20.22
CA LEU A 322 4.14 4.79 19.46
C LEU A 322 3.61 6.07 20.11
N ALA A 323 3.90 6.35 21.39
CA ALA A 323 3.52 7.61 22.05
C ALA A 323 4.07 8.87 21.33
N ASN A 324 5.19 8.74 20.61
CA ASN A 324 5.84 9.82 19.86
C ASN A 324 5.12 10.19 18.54
N CYS A 325 4.16 9.37 18.12
CA CYS A 325 3.28 9.65 16.99
C CYS A 325 2.11 10.54 17.42
N GLU A 326 1.46 11.19 16.46
CA GLU A 326 0.22 11.94 16.68
C GLU A 326 -1.01 11.10 16.29
N PHE A 327 -0.85 10.11 15.40
CA PHE A 327 -1.94 9.24 14.98
C PHE A 327 -1.53 7.77 14.97
N ALA A 328 -1.83 7.03 16.03
CA ALA A 328 -1.36 5.64 16.22
C ALA A 328 -2.38 4.79 16.98
N PRO A 329 -2.35 3.45 16.84
CA PRO A 329 -3.13 2.56 17.70
C PRO A 329 -2.62 2.60 19.15
N HIS A 330 -3.52 2.29 20.08
CA HIS A 330 -3.20 1.91 21.45
C HIS A 330 -3.46 0.41 21.59
N PHE A 331 -2.42 -0.39 21.79
CA PHE A 331 -2.54 -1.84 21.79
C PHE A 331 -2.69 -2.42 23.20
N GLU A 332 -3.70 -3.27 23.41
CA GLU A 332 -3.75 -4.15 24.57
C GLU A 332 -2.89 -5.42 24.33
N GLU A 333 -2.65 -6.21 25.38
CA GLU A 333 -1.89 -7.47 25.25
C GLU A 333 -2.59 -8.48 24.31
N GLU A 334 -3.93 -8.46 24.22
CA GLU A 334 -4.66 -9.29 23.26
C GLU A 334 -4.43 -8.86 21.81
N ASP A 335 -4.30 -7.56 21.55
CA ASP A 335 -4.01 -7.03 20.22
C ASP A 335 -2.58 -7.39 19.79
N VAL A 336 -1.60 -7.20 20.69
CA VAL A 336 -0.21 -7.61 20.45
C VAL A 336 -0.09 -9.10 20.18
N ARG A 337 -0.76 -9.94 20.99
CA ARG A 337 -0.84 -11.39 20.77
C ARG A 337 -1.41 -11.73 19.39
N HIS A 338 -2.51 -11.08 19.00
CA HIS A 338 -3.17 -11.37 17.73
C HIS A 338 -2.37 -10.88 16.53
N TRP A 339 -1.91 -9.63 16.55
CA TRP A 339 -1.29 -8.97 15.42
C TRP A 339 0.18 -9.33 15.21
N LEU A 340 0.94 -9.57 16.28
CA LEU A 340 2.41 -9.52 16.24
C LEU A 340 3.10 -10.87 16.49
N ILE A 341 2.42 -11.87 17.09
CA ILE A 341 2.96 -13.23 17.17
C ILE A 341 3.03 -13.84 15.76
N SER A 342 4.15 -14.48 15.45
CA SER A 342 4.43 -15.05 14.13
C SER A 342 3.39 -16.11 13.71
N ARG A 343 2.77 -15.89 12.54
CA ARG A 343 1.86 -16.82 11.85
C ARG A 343 2.46 -17.15 10.48
N PRO A 344 2.91 -18.40 10.23
CA PRO A 344 3.57 -18.77 8.99
C PRO A 344 2.78 -18.37 7.74
N GLY A 345 3.44 -17.65 6.82
CA GLY A 345 2.83 -17.18 5.56
C GLY A 345 1.91 -15.96 5.69
N VAL A 346 1.76 -15.38 6.90
CA VAL A 346 0.92 -14.19 7.14
C VAL A 346 1.73 -13.07 7.79
N VAL A 347 2.28 -13.27 8.98
CA VAL A 347 3.02 -12.25 9.73
C VAL A 347 4.16 -12.88 10.52
N TRP A 348 5.27 -12.15 10.67
CA TRP A 348 6.37 -12.55 11.54
C TRP A 348 6.75 -11.40 12.46
N GLY A 349 6.85 -11.71 13.75
CA GLY A 349 7.35 -10.81 14.79
C GLY A 349 8.62 -11.36 15.44
N TYR A 350 9.58 -10.48 15.68
CA TYR A 350 10.88 -10.79 16.26
C TYR A 350 11.18 -9.80 17.38
N VAL A 351 11.91 -10.28 18.39
CA VAL A 351 12.33 -9.50 19.56
C VAL A 351 13.83 -9.59 19.76
N VAL A 352 14.41 -8.56 20.37
CA VAL A 352 15.81 -8.50 20.79
C VAL A 352 15.86 -8.58 22.31
N GLU A 353 16.23 -9.74 22.84
CA GLU A 353 16.33 -10.02 24.27
C GLU A 353 17.75 -9.76 24.79
N ASP A 354 17.89 -8.89 25.79
CA ASP A 354 19.18 -8.71 26.46
C ASP A 354 19.58 -9.96 27.24
N GLU A 355 20.78 -10.48 26.96
CA GLU A 355 21.21 -11.79 27.46
C GLU A 355 21.25 -11.89 28.99
N LYS A 356 21.49 -10.77 29.69
CA LYS A 356 21.72 -10.71 31.14
C LYS A 356 20.43 -10.47 31.93
N THR A 357 19.65 -9.49 31.48
CA THR A 357 18.44 -9.01 32.15
C THR A 357 17.17 -9.74 31.72
N LYS A 358 17.19 -10.39 30.54
CA LYS A 358 16.02 -10.97 29.87
C LYS A 358 14.91 -9.95 29.54
N ALA A 359 15.27 -8.67 29.51
CA ALA A 359 14.41 -7.60 29.04
C ALA A 359 14.34 -7.63 27.52
N ILE A 360 13.14 -7.44 26.96
CA ILE A 360 12.97 -7.16 25.54
C ILE A 360 13.33 -5.70 25.30
N THR A 361 14.36 -5.47 24.48
CA THR A 361 14.88 -4.14 24.18
C THR A 361 14.39 -3.59 22.85
N ASP A 362 14.23 -4.45 21.83
CA ASP A 362 13.66 -4.07 20.54
C ASP A 362 12.66 -5.12 20.06
N PHE A 363 11.79 -4.69 19.14
CA PHE A 363 10.80 -5.51 18.46
C PHE A 363 10.66 -5.04 17.01
N PHE A 364 10.48 -5.97 16.07
CA PHE A 364 10.00 -5.64 14.72
C PHE A 364 9.09 -6.72 14.16
N SER A 365 8.26 -6.34 13.20
CA SER A 365 7.39 -7.24 12.46
C SER A 365 7.20 -6.83 11.00
N PHE A 366 6.86 -7.83 10.18
CA PHE A 366 6.42 -7.63 8.81
C PHE A 366 5.37 -8.67 8.45
N TYR A 367 4.43 -8.32 7.58
CA TYR A 367 3.45 -9.25 7.02
C TYR A 367 3.76 -9.60 5.56
N SER A 368 3.30 -10.76 5.09
CA SER A 368 3.32 -11.12 3.68
C SER A 368 2.00 -10.72 3.04
N LEU A 369 2.08 -10.08 1.89
CA LEU A 369 0.97 -9.93 0.97
C LEU A 369 1.49 -10.23 -0.45
N PRO A 370 1.41 -11.49 -0.92
CA PRO A 370 1.86 -11.83 -2.25
C PRO A 370 0.96 -11.20 -3.32
N SER A 371 1.52 -11.05 -4.52
CA SER A 371 0.78 -10.62 -5.70
C SER A 371 0.85 -11.66 -6.81
N SER A 372 -0.30 -12.01 -7.38
CA SER A 372 -0.37 -12.75 -8.64
C SER A 372 0.24 -11.92 -9.77
N VAL A 373 1.13 -12.53 -10.56
CA VAL A 373 1.79 -11.91 -11.71
C VAL A 373 1.06 -12.32 -13.00
N ILE A 374 0.49 -11.35 -13.70
CA ILE A 374 -0.37 -11.59 -14.86
C ILE A 374 0.49 -11.64 -16.14
N GLY A 375 0.29 -12.67 -16.96
CA GLY A 375 0.91 -12.78 -18.29
C GLY A 375 2.39 -13.20 -18.32
N ASN A 376 3.04 -13.41 -17.17
CA ASN A 376 4.43 -13.86 -17.11
C ASN A 376 4.54 -15.39 -17.22
N LYS A 377 5.49 -15.88 -18.03
CA LYS A 377 5.68 -17.33 -18.27
C LYS A 377 6.61 -18.03 -17.27
N GLN A 378 7.38 -17.28 -16.48
CA GLN A 378 8.40 -17.82 -15.57
C GLN A 378 7.98 -17.70 -14.10
N HIS A 379 7.27 -16.64 -13.75
CA HIS A 379 6.87 -16.32 -12.37
C HIS A 379 5.35 -16.12 -12.31
N SER A 380 4.64 -16.93 -11.52
CA SER A 380 3.19 -16.75 -11.28
C SER A 380 2.87 -15.80 -10.13
N THR A 381 3.82 -15.64 -9.20
CA THR A 381 3.60 -14.98 -7.91
C THR A 381 4.83 -14.17 -7.53
N LEU A 382 4.62 -12.96 -7.02
CA LEU A 382 5.62 -12.08 -6.44
C LEU A 382 5.39 -11.99 -4.93
N ASN A 383 6.37 -12.39 -4.13
CA ASN A 383 6.24 -12.39 -2.67
C ASN A 383 6.68 -11.02 -2.14
N ALA A 384 5.76 -10.25 -1.57
CA ALA A 384 6.09 -8.97 -0.94
C ALA A 384 5.94 -9.07 0.58
N ALA A 385 6.97 -8.64 1.29
CA ALA A 385 6.89 -8.30 2.71
C ALA A 385 6.51 -6.84 2.86
N TYR A 386 5.70 -6.51 3.86
CA TYR A 386 5.35 -5.15 4.24
C TYR A 386 5.79 -4.92 5.67
N SER A 387 6.61 -3.87 5.88
CA SER A 387 6.99 -3.39 7.20
C SER A 387 5.72 -3.09 8.00
N PHE A 388 5.58 -3.73 9.16
CA PHE A 388 4.42 -3.57 10.02
C PHE A 388 4.82 -2.74 11.25
N TYR A 389 4.63 -3.25 12.46
CA TYR A 389 5.04 -2.56 13.68
C TYR A 389 6.47 -2.89 14.08
N TYR A 390 7.15 -1.90 14.64
CA TYR A 390 8.44 -2.06 15.29
C TYR A 390 8.55 -1.07 16.45
N ALA A 391 9.47 -1.33 17.38
CA ALA A 391 9.80 -0.45 18.49
C ALA A 391 11.25 -0.71 18.92
N VAL A 392 11.96 0.35 19.29
CA VAL A 392 13.36 0.31 19.74
C VAL A 392 13.51 0.94 21.10
N HIS A 393 14.40 0.39 21.94
CA HIS A 393 14.68 0.99 23.25
C HIS A 393 15.17 2.43 23.09
N THR A 394 14.56 3.32 23.87
CA THR A 394 14.77 4.78 23.83
C THR A 394 14.83 5.27 25.27
N ASP A 395 15.83 6.10 25.60
CA ASP A 395 16.03 6.61 26.97
C ASP A 395 15.25 7.92 27.17
N TYR A 396 13.97 7.78 27.51
CA TYR A 396 13.11 8.94 27.75
C TYR A 396 13.52 9.74 29.00
N GLU A 397 14.16 9.13 30.00
CA GLU A 397 14.63 9.85 31.19
C GLU A 397 15.72 10.87 30.82
N ALA A 398 16.64 10.50 29.92
CA ALA A 398 17.60 11.43 29.36
C ALA A 398 16.94 12.51 28.47
N LEU A 399 16.00 12.12 27.59
CA LEU A 399 15.35 13.03 26.65
C LEU A 399 14.43 14.05 27.33
N ASP A 400 13.74 13.69 28.41
CA ASP A 400 12.84 14.60 29.13
C ASP A 400 13.56 15.74 29.87
N THR A 401 14.88 15.68 29.97
CA THR A 401 15.71 16.83 30.42
C THR A 401 15.77 17.98 29.40
N ILE A 402 15.46 17.70 28.12
CA ILE A 402 15.49 18.67 27.03
C ILE A 402 14.15 19.42 26.98
N SER A 403 14.15 20.69 27.37
CA SER A 403 12.91 21.50 27.46
C SER A 403 12.26 21.79 26.11
N ASP A 404 13.04 21.98 25.04
CA ASP A 404 12.51 22.25 23.70
C ASP A 404 12.08 20.96 22.99
N ALA A 405 10.89 20.98 22.38
CA ALA A 405 10.28 19.80 21.77
C ALA A 405 10.95 19.39 20.45
N ALA A 406 11.50 20.34 19.68
CA ALA A 406 12.18 20.07 18.43
C ALA A 406 13.60 19.54 18.70
N GLU A 407 14.33 20.14 19.63
CA GLU A 407 15.62 19.61 20.11
C GLU A 407 15.48 18.20 20.70
N ARG A 408 14.42 17.95 21.50
CA ARG A 408 14.15 16.62 22.06
C ARG A 408 13.87 15.57 20.98
N GLU A 409 13.05 15.91 19.98
CA GLU A 409 12.75 15.00 18.87
C GLU A 409 14.00 14.72 18.02
N GLN A 410 14.85 15.73 17.78
CA GLN A 410 16.12 15.53 17.09
C GLN A 410 17.05 14.60 17.88
N ALA A 411 17.23 14.83 19.19
CA ALA A 411 18.04 13.98 20.06
C ALA A 411 17.51 12.54 20.11
N ARG A 412 16.18 12.35 20.15
CA ARG A 412 15.54 11.03 20.06
C ARG A 412 15.88 10.33 18.74
N GLN A 413 15.75 11.02 17.61
CA GLN A 413 16.05 10.47 16.29
C GLN A 413 17.53 10.11 16.16
N GLU A 414 18.44 10.94 16.66
CA GLU A 414 19.88 10.66 16.70
C GLU A 414 20.20 9.43 17.56
N GLN A 415 19.57 9.28 18.73
CA GLN A 415 19.74 8.12 19.62
C GLN A 415 19.33 6.80 18.95
N ILE A 416 18.21 6.78 18.23
CA ILE A 416 17.65 5.52 17.69
C ILE A 416 18.14 5.16 16.30
N LYS A 417 18.72 6.09 15.54
CA LYS A 417 18.98 5.94 14.09
C LYS A 417 19.79 4.70 13.74
N GLU A 418 20.97 4.52 14.32
CA GLU A 418 21.83 3.36 14.01
C GLU A 418 21.20 2.04 14.44
N ARG A 419 20.53 2.04 15.61
CA ARG A 419 19.82 0.87 16.16
C ARG A 419 18.68 0.43 15.25
N LEU A 420 17.85 1.38 14.80
CA LEU A 420 16.74 1.14 13.88
C LEU A 420 17.22 0.69 12.50
N GLN A 421 18.32 1.26 11.98
CA GLN A 421 18.93 0.81 10.73
C GLN A 421 19.42 -0.64 10.81
N GLY A 422 20.07 -1.03 11.91
CA GLY A 422 20.46 -2.43 12.17
C GLY A 422 19.25 -3.36 12.25
N LEU A 423 18.23 -2.97 13.02
CA LEU A 423 17.01 -3.75 13.22
C LEU A 423 16.26 -4.00 11.89
N MET A 424 16.10 -2.96 11.07
CA MET A 424 15.41 -3.06 9.78
C MET A 424 16.27 -3.74 8.70
N GLN A 425 17.60 -3.71 8.83
CA GLN A 425 18.47 -4.57 8.02
C GLN A 425 18.21 -6.06 8.33
N ASP A 426 18.13 -6.41 9.61
CA ASP A 426 17.84 -7.78 10.04
C ASP A 426 16.41 -8.20 9.65
N ALA A 427 15.43 -7.28 9.71
CA ALA A 427 14.07 -7.54 9.21
C ALA A 427 14.04 -7.92 7.73
N MET A 428 14.83 -7.26 6.88
CA MET A 428 14.95 -7.64 5.47
C MET A 428 15.68 -8.97 5.25
N ILE A 429 16.66 -9.31 6.11
CA ILE A 429 17.34 -10.61 6.07
C ILE A 429 16.34 -11.72 6.41
N MET A 430 15.54 -11.54 7.47
CA MET A 430 14.49 -12.48 7.85
C MET A 430 13.40 -12.61 6.77
N ALA A 431 12.93 -11.50 6.19
CA ALA A 431 11.98 -11.54 5.08
C ALA A 431 12.54 -12.31 3.88
N LYS A 432 13.83 -12.16 3.58
CA LYS A 432 14.51 -12.92 2.53
C LYS A 432 14.66 -14.41 2.86
N HIS A 433 14.82 -14.78 4.14
CA HIS A 433 14.77 -16.19 4.57
C HIS A 433 13.38 -16.81 4.37
N HIS A 434 12.30 -16.01 4.50
CA HIS A 434 10.93 -16.40 4.15
C HIS A 434 10.58 -16.19 2.66
N GLU A 435 11.58 -16.23 1.77
CA GLU A 435 11.42 -16.19 0.30
C GLU A 435 10.68 -14.94 -0.24
N MET A 436 10.80 -13.80 0.43
CA MET A 436 10.26 -12.52 -0.05
C MET A 436 11.16 -11.90 -1.12
N ASP A 437 10.54 -11.37 -2.18
CA ASP A 437 11.21 -10.78 -3.34
C ASP A 437 11.41 -9.26 -3.21
N VAL A 438 10.55 -8.60 -2.44
CA VAL A 438 10.58 -7.16 -2.15
C VAL A 438 10.13 -6.92 -0.70
N PHE A 439 10.73 -5.92 -0.06
CA PHE A 439 10.31 -5.40 1.25
C PHE A 439 9.74 -3.99 1.05
N ASN A 440 8.49 -3.79 1.42
CA ASN A 440 7.74 -2.55 1.27
C ASN A 440 7.68 -1.81 2.60
N ALA A 441 7.71 -0.48 2.55
CA ALA A 441 7.44 0.40 3.68
C ALA A 441 6.63 1.61 3.22
N LEU A 442 6.01 2.32 4.14
CA LEU A 442 5.46 3.67 3.94
C LEU A 442 6.38 4.68 4.63
N ASN A 443 6.39 5.95 4.25
CA ASN A 443 7.15 7.00 4.98
C ASN A 443 6.46 7.47 6.29
N LEU A 444 5.86 6.52 7.01
CA LEU A 444 5.29 6.68 8.35
C LEU A 444 6.30 6.28 9.44
N LEU A 445 5.97 6.51 10.71
CA LEU A 445 6.87 6.31 11.86
C LEU A 445 8.24 7.00 11.61
N ASP A 446 9.30 6.46 12.21
CA ASP A 446 10.69 6.86 11.96
C ASP A 446 11.28 6.22 10.69
N ASN A 447 10.48 5.74 9.72
CA ASN A 447 10.99 5.01 8.55
C ASN A 447 12.00 5.82 7.72
N ALA A 448 11.87 7.15 7.72
CA ALA A 448 12.81 8.07 7.08
C ALA A 448 14.26 7.95 7.61
N LEU A 449 14.47 7.45 8.84
CA LEU A 449 15.81 7.25 9.41
C LEU A 449 16.58 6.10 8.74
N PHE A 450 15.89 5.16 8.09
CA PHE A 450 16.53 3.98 7.48
C PHE A 450 16.30 3.81 5.97
N THR A 451 15.26 4.41 5.37
CA THR A 451 14.90 4.15 3.96
C THR A 451 16.05 4.43 2.99
N GLU A 452 16.73 5.57 3.10
CA GLU A 452 17.84 5.92 2.21
C GLU A 452 19.05 4.98 2.38
N GLU A 453 19.56 4.82 3.61
CA GLU A 453 20.74 3.99 3.90
C GLU A 453 20.51 2.52 3.54
N LEU A 454 19.32 2.00 3.86
CA LEU A 454 18.92 0.64 3.52
C LEU A 454 18.46 0.49 2.06
N LYS A 455 18.55 1.54 1.24
CA LYS A 455 18.39 1.55 -0.23
C LYS A 455 16.96 1.28 -0.70
N PHE A 456 15.96 1.71 0.08
CA PHE A 456 14.58 1.76 -0.37
C PHE A 456 14.42 2.82 -1.46
N GLY A 457 13.87 2.45 -2.61
CA GLY A 457 13.47 3.39 -3.65
C GLY A 457 12.05 3.90 -3.42
N PRO A 458 11.74 5.17 -3.69
CA PRO A 458 10.37 5.67 -3.65
C PRO A 458 9.51 4.99 -4.72
N GLY A 459 8.33 4.52 -4.32
CA GLY A 459 7.26 4.11 -5.22
C GLY A 459 6.45 5.30 -5.73
N ASP A 460 5.58 5.03 -6.71
CA ASP A 460 4.59 5.98 -7.23
C ASP A 460 3.29 6.01 -6.40
N GLY A 461 2.93 4.87 -5.79
CA GLY A 461 1.78 4.72 -4.92
C GLY A 461 1.81 5.64 -3.69
N ARG A 462 0.65 6.20 -3.36
CA ARG A 462 0.38 6.94 -2.12
C ARG A 462 -0.80 6.31 -1.39
N LEU A 463 -0.78 6.42 -0.05
CA LEU A 463 -1.85 6.01 0.84
C LEU A 463 -2.30 7.23 1.64
N HIS A 464 -3.56 7.60 1.47
CA HIS A 464 -4.18 8.72 2.16
C HIS A 464 -4.99 8.20 3.35
N PHE A 465 -4.80 8.81 4.52
CA PHE A 465 -5.47 8.45 5.78
C PHE A 465 -6.65 9.38 6.05
N TYR A 466 -7.77 8.80 6.50
CA TYR A 466 -9.04 9.48 6.72
C TYR A 466 -9.67 9.09 8.04
N LEU A 467 -10.37 10.04 8.66
CA LEU A 467 -11.28 9.79 9.76
C LEU A 467 -12.72 10.11 9.34
N TYR A 468 -13.64 9.24 9.72
CA TYR A 468 -15.08 9.44 9.61
C TYR A 468 -15.62 9.96 10.94
N ASN A 469 -16.43 11.00 10.88
CA ASN A 469 -17.04 11.67 12.02
C ASN A 469 -16.04 12.18 13.08
N TRP A 470 -14.85 12.62 12.67
CA TRP A 470 -13.87 13.22 13.56
C TRP A 470 -13.10 14.34 12.85
N ARG A 471 -13.06 15.53 13.46
CA ARG A 471 -12.15 16.62 13.11
C ARG A 471 -10.79 16.34 13.72
N CYS A 472 -9.76 16.38 12.89
CA CYS A 472 -8.36 16.21 13.25
C CYS A 472 -7.55 17.26 12.50
N ARG A 473 -6.49 17.77 13.13
CA ARG A 473 -5.49 18.58 12.42
C ARG A 473 -4.68 17.70 11.46
N ASP A 474 -3.98 18.32 10.53
CA ASP A 474 -3.16 17.60 9.55
C ASP A 474 -1.94 16.99 10.26
N VAL A 475 -1.79 15.67 10.17
CA VAL A 475 -0.74 14.90 10.83
C VAL A 475 0.42 14.66 9.85
N PRO A 476 1.66 15.09 10.16
CA PRO A 476 2.84 14.77 9.36
C PRO A 476 2.98 13.25 9.17
N SER A 477 3.42 12.80 7.99
CA SER A 477 3.54 11.36 7.71
C SER A 477 4.43 10.63 8.73
N SER A 478 5.56 11.23 9.15
CA SER A 478 6.42 10.71 10.22
C SER A 478 5.78 10.63 11.61
N LYS A 479 4.64 11.30 11.82
CA LYS A 479 3.83 11.25 13.05
C LYS A 479 2.60 10.34 12.90
N VAL A 480 2.42 9.67 11.78
CA VAL A 480 1.52 8.51 11.64
C VAL A 480 2.22 7.26 12.16
N GLY A 481 1.56 6.55 13.08
CA GLY A 481 1.94 5.23 13.58
C GLY A 481 0.91 4.13 13.31
N LEU A 482 -0.23 4.44 12.66
CA LEU A 482 -1.15 3.42 12.16
C LEU A 482 -0.64 2.81 10.85
N VAL A 483 -0.51 1.48 10.79
CA VAL A 483 -0.11 0.72 9.60
C VAL A 483 -1.28 -0.17 9.17
N MET A 484 -1.82 0.11 7.98
CA MET A 484 -2.97 -0.61 7.41
C MET A 484 -2.54 -1.88 6.66
N LEU A 485 -3.52 -2.78 6.43
CA LEU A 485 -3.40 -4.07 5.73
C LEU A 485 -3.97 -4.06 4.29
#